data_AF-X1JF52-F1
#
_entry.id   AF-X1JF52-F1
#
_cell.length_a   1.000
_cell.length_b   1.000
_cell.length_c   1.000
_cell.angle_alpha   90.00
_cell.angle_beta   90.00
_cell.angle_gamma   90.00
#
_symmetry.space_group_name_H-M   'P 1'
#
loop_
_entity.id
_entity.type
_entity.pdbx_description
1 polymer ?
#
loop_
_entity_poly.entity_id
_entity_poly.type
_entity_poly.pdbx_seq_one_letter_code
_entity_poly.pdbx_strand_id
1 'polypeptide(L)'
;FAVSPPVGGRIWLLNVKLITMSQTRANVFGGFIYISTGTDKKVDGSIIAVKWDPVIRNYGGPKPGLYYTGFGDSYSWDMMSFFEGAGRRFGAMAENLFPDETWRAWISFEISEG
;
A
#
# COMPACT_ATOMS: atom_id res chain seq x y z
N PHE A 1 -32.14 24.22 3.49
CA PHE A 1 -30.93 23.66 2.86
C PHE A 1 -30.00 23.20 3.96
N ALA A 2 -29.91 21.90 4.21
CA ALA A 2 -28.94 21.36 5.14
C ALA A 2 -27.59 21.31 4.42
N VAL A 3 -26.66 22.18 4.81
CA VAL A 3 -25.27 22.12 4.36
C VAL A 3 -24.65 20.97 5.13
N SER A 4 -24.53 19.80 4.50
CA SER A 4 -23.59 18.80 4.99
C SER A 4 -22.20 19.43 4.88
N PRO A 5 -21.46 19.61 5.99
CA PRO A 5 -20.09 20.09 5.90
C PRO A 5 -19.32 19.14 4.96
N PRO A 6 -18.33 19.64 4.19
CA PRO A 6 -17.51 18.77 3.35
C PRO A 6 -16.86 17.70 4.24
N VAL A 7 -17.36 16.47 4.13
CA VAL A 7 -16.78 15.30 4.80
C VAL A 7 -15.35 15.14 4.27
N GLY A 8 -14.40 15.22 5.21
CA GLY A 8 -13.06 15.76 5.05
C GLY A 8 -12.10 14.95 4.18
N GLY A 9 -11.06 15.63 3.69
CA GLY A 9 -9.93 15.01 2.97
C GLY A 9 -8.90 14.36 3.89
N ARG A 10 -9.33 13.92 5.09
CA ARG A 10 -8.50 13.30 6.14
C ARG A 10 -8.98 11.87 6.35
N ILE A 11 -8.10 10.92 6.09
CA ILE A 11 -8.42 9.50 6.10
C ILE A 11 -7.32 8.70 6.79
N TRP A 12 -7.73 7.69 7.55
CA TRP A 12 -6.85 6.66 8.09
C TRP A 12 -6.93 5.39 7.23
N LEU A 13 -5.77 4.81 6.93
CA LEU A 13 -5.66 3.38 6.64
C LEU A 13 -5.21 2.66 7.90
N LEU A 14 -6.05 1.74 8.33
CA LEU A 14 -5.82 0.87 9.46
C LEU A 14 -5.75 -0.56 8.95
N ASN A 15 -5.10 -1.43 9.73
CA ASN A 15 -5.00 -2.85 9.51
C ASN A 15 -4.61 -3.20 8.06
N VAL A 16 -3.62 -2.48 7.52
CA VAL A 16 -3.10 -2.76 6.18
C VAL A 16 -2.37 -4.08 6.26
N LYS A 17 -2.97 -5.12 5.68
CA LYS A 17 -2.46 -6.48 5.72
C LYS A 17 -2.03 -6.91 4.33
N LEU A 18 -0.80 -7.40 4.25
CA LEU A 18 -0.23 -8.02 3.07
C LEU A 18 0.11 -9.46 3.40
N ILE A 19 -0.34 -10.39 2.57
CA ILE A 19 0.10 -11.78 2.60
C ILE A 19 0.66 -12.11 1.22
N THR A 20 1.90 -12.58 1.17
CA THR A 20 2.53 -13.05 -0.06
C THR A 20 2.81 -14.55 0.04
N MET A 21 2.65 -15.27 -1.06
CA MET A 21 2.88 -16.71 -1.09
C MET A 21 3.46 -17.13 -2.43
N SER A 22 4.60 -17.81 -2.41
CA SER A 22 5.15 -18.45 -3.61
C SER A 22 4.28 -19.64 -3.99
N GLN A 23 4.02 -19.81 -5.28
CA GLN A 23 3.39 -21.05 -5.79
C GLN A 23 4.44 -22.15 -6.03
N THR A 24 5.73 -21.77 -6.08
CA THR A 24 6.90 -22.62 -6.27
C THR A 24 7.69 -22.68 -4.96
N ARG A 25 7.48 -23.75 -4.17
CA ARG A 25 7.99 -23.88 -2.77
C ARG A 25 9.52 -23.84 -2.63
N ALA A 26 10.30 -23.84 -3.70
CA ALA A 26 11.75 -23.96 -3.69
C ALA A 26 12.51 -22.63 -3.89
N ASN A 27 11.85 -21.56 -4.37
CA ASN A 27 12.52 -20.31 -4.68
C ASN A 27 12.03 -19.12 -3.82
N VAL A 28 12.99 -18.33 -3.34
CA VAL A 28 12.71 -17.03 -2.72
C VAL A 28 12.24 -16.08 -3.83
N PHE A 29 11.12 -15.40 -3.62
CA PHE A 29 10.70 -14.28 -4.48
C PHE A 29 10.65 -12.99 -3.66
N GLY A 30 10.39 -11.88 -4.33
CA GLY A 30 10.31 -10.58 -3.70
C GLY A 30 9.99 -9.46 -4.68
N GLY A 31 9.68 -8.31 -4.13
CA GLY A 31 9.40 -7.13 -4.92
C GLY A 31 8.84 -6.01 -4.09
N PHE A 32 7.99 -5.19 -4.70
CA PHE A 32 7.54 -3.95 -4.08
C PHE A 32 6.03 -3.87 -4.01
N ILE A 33 5.54 -3.27 -2.92
CA ILE A 33 4.15 -2.87 -2.79
C ILE A 33 4.04 -1.36 -2.66
N TYR A 34 3.06 -0.85 -3.39
CA TYR A 34 2.75 0.55 -3.49
C TYR A 34 1.30 0.75 -3.06
N ILE A 35 1.09 1.64 -2.09
CA ILE A 35 -0.23 2.13 -1.77
C ILE A 35 -0.46 3.37 -2.62
N SER A 36 -1.53 3.40 -3.39
CA SER A 36 -1.88 4.51 -4.27
C SER A 36 -3.15 5.20 -3.75
N THR A 37 -3.19 6.52 -3.87
CA THR A 37 -4.41 7.32 -3.67
C THR A 37 -4.94 7.74 -5.03
N GLY A 38 -6.18 7.38 -5.33
CA GLY A 38 -6.68 7.41 -6.70
C GLY A 38 -7.69 8.52 -7.01
N THR A 39 -7.30 9.37 -7.95
CA THR A 39 -8.15 10.21 -8.83
C THR A 39 -8.17 9.65 -10.27
N ASP A 40 -8.05 8.33 -10.42
CA ASP A 40 -8.04 7.55 -11.68
C ASP A 40 -6.83 7.80 -12.63
N LYS A 41 -5.76 8.47 -12.18
CA LYS A 41 -4.51 8.69 -12.97
C LYS A 41 -3.35 7.84 -12.46
N LYS A 42 -2.52 7.33 -13.37
CA LYS A 42 -1.24 6.68 -13.03
C LYS A 42 -0.31 7.72 -12.40
N VAL A 43 0.12 7.47 -11.17
CA VAL A 43 1.08 8.32 -10.44
C VAL A 43 2.41 7.59 -10.40
N ASP A 44 3.51 8.33 -10.51
CA ASP A 44 4.86 7.81 -10.39
C ASP A 44 5.09 7.22 -8.98
N GLY A 45 5.68 6.02 -8.93
CA GLY A 45 5.94 5.31 -7.67
C GLY A 45 6.81 6.11 -6.69
N SER A 46 7.76 6.91 -7.17
CA SER A 46 8.63 7.74 -6.31
C SER A 46 7.86 8.88 -5.64
N ILE A 47 6.88 9.46 -6.34
CA ILE A 47 5.99 10.48 -5.79
C ILE A 47 5.06 9.86 -4.76
N ILE A 48 4.55 8.67 -5.04
CA ILE A 48 3.80 7.86 -4.07
C ILE A 48 4.66 7.64 -2.82
N ALA A 49 5.92 7.22 -2.99
CA ALA A 49 6.80 6.91 -1.90
C ALA A 49 7.01 8.06 -0.91
N VAL A 50 7.33 9.25 -1.43
CA VAL A 50 7.55 10.45 -0.61
C VAL A 50 6.29 10.84 0.17
N LYS A 51 5.10 10.61 -0.38
CA LYS A 51 3.84 10.92 0.31
C LYS A 51 3.55 9.97 1.47
N TRP A 52 3.99 8.71 1.38
CA TRP A 52 3.69 7.69 2.37
C TRP A 52 4.77 7.52 3.44
N ASP A 53 6.01 7.90 3.15
CA ASP A 53 7.13 7.94 4.10
C ASP A 53 6.78 8.59 5.45
N PRO A 54 6.13 9.78 5.52
CA PRO A 54 5.76 10.36 6.81
C PRO A 54 4.52 9.73 7.46
N VAL A 55 3.78 8.88 6.74
CA VAL A 55 2.45 8.41 7.17
C VAL A 55 2.42 6.93 7.54
N ILE A 56 3.27 6.10 6.93
CA ILE A 56 3.38 4.66 7.23
C ILE A 56 4.75 4.41 7.88
N ARG A 57 4.76 3.90 9.12
CA ARG A 57 5.99 3.74 9.92
C ARG A 57 7.07 2.92 9.22
N ASN A 58 6.68 1.90 8.47
CA ASN A 58 7.60 0.96 7.83
C ASN A 58 7.81 1.29 6.35
N TYR A 59 7.45 2.50 5.92
CA TYR A 59 7.61 2.93 4.54
C TYR A 59 9.07 3.28 4.24
N GLY A 60 9.92 2.27 4.25
CA GLY A 60 11.36 2.41 4.11
C GLY A 60 12.00 1.13 3.61
N GLY A 61 11.82 0.83 2.33
CA GLY A 61 12.61 -0.13 1.55
C GLY A 61 13.39 0.58 0.43
N PRO A 62 14.06 -0.15 -0.47
CA PRO A 62 14.54 0.45 -1.72
C PRO A 62 13.38 1.19 -2.40
N LYS A 63 13.54 2.50 -2.65
CA LYS A 63 12.52 3.29 -3.34
C LYS A 63 12.20 2.64 -4.70
N PRO A 64 10.92 2.59 -5.11
CA PRO A 64 9.81 3.44 -4.66
C PRO A 64 8.75 2.77 -3.75
N GLY A 65 9.02 1.65 -3.08
CA GLY A 65 7.96 0.91 -2.39
C GLY A 65 8.37 0.18 -1.12
N LEU A 66 7.38 -0.49 -0.52
CA LEU A 66 7.58 -1.44 0.58
C LEU A 66 8.14 -2.74 0.01
N TYR A 67 9.39 -3.05 0.34
CA TYR A 67 10.01 -4.29 -0.11
C TYR A 67 9.47 -5.47 0.69
N TYR A 68 9.08 -6.53 -0.02
CA TYR A 68 8.78 -7.83 0.56
C TYR A 68 9.70 -8.87 -0.07
N THR A 69 10.08 -9.88 0.71
CA THR A 69 10.82 -11.04 0.21
C THR A 69 10.47 -12.24 1.05
N GLY A 70 10.31 -13.41 0.44
CA GLY A 70 10.10 -14.63 1.20
C GLY A 70 9.46 -15.73 0.39
N PHE A 71 9.05 -16.79 1.09
CA PHE A 71 8.27 -17.90 0.54
C PHE A 71 6.78 -17.79 0.94
N GLY A 72 6.51 -17.07 2.02
CA GLY A 72 5.23 -17.03 2.72
C GLY A 72 5.27 -16.01 3.83
N ASP A 73 5.19 -14.73 3.47
CA ASP A 73 5.34 -13.63 4.42
C ASP A 73 4.02 -12.89 4.64
N SER A 74 3.80 -12.47 5.88
CA SER A 74 2.67 -11.63 6.27
C SER A 74 3.17 -10.36 6.92
N TYR A 75 2.72 -9.22 6.41
CA TYR A 75 3.04 -7.90 6.93
C TYR A 75 1.74 -7.23 7.36
N SER A 76 1.75 -6.55 8.49
CA SER A 76 0.60 -5.76 8.98
C SER A 76 1.08 -4.46 9.59
N TRP A 77 0.40 -3.35 9.27
CA TRP A 77 0.68 -2.06 9.85
C TRP A 77 -0.52 -1.12 9.80
N ASP A 78 -0.46 -0.11 10.67
CA ASP A 78 -1.34 1.05 10.66
C ASP A 78 -0.58 2.29 10.17
N MET A 79 -1.30 3.30 9.72
CA MET A 79 -0.73 4.62 9.54
C MET A 79 -0.43 5.29 10.90
N MET A 80 0.53 6.20 10.90
CA MET A 80 0.97 7.00 12.04
C MET A 80 0.24 8.33 12.16
N SER A 81 -0.33 8.83 11.05
CA SER A 81 -1.08 10.08 10.98
C SER A 81 -2.17 10.00 9.92
N PHE A 82 -3.06 10.99 9.88
CA PHE A 82 -3.99 11.15 8.77
C PHE A 82 -3.25 11.37 7.45
N PHE A 83 -3.76 10.78 6.37
CA PHE A 83 -3.41 11.21 5.02
C PHE A 83 -4.30 12.39 4.62
N GLU A 84 -3.67 13.49 4.20
CA GLU A 84 -4.36 14.67 3.69
C GLU A 84 -4.17 14.75 2.17
N GLY A 85 -5.24 14.53 1.40
CA GLY A 85 -5.15 14.57 -0.05
C GLY A 85 -6.48 14.43 -0.78
N ALA A 86 -6.51 14.88 -2.04
CA ALA A 86 -7.68 14.73 -2.90
C ALA A 86 -7.77 13.28 -3.44
N GLY A 87 -8.86 12.59 -3.12
CA GLY A 87 -9.18 11.24 -3.60
C GLY A 87 -9.56 10.30 -2.46
N ARG A 88 -10.83 9.87 -2.43
CA ARG A 88 -11.38 8.97 -1.39
C ARG A 88 -11.15 7.48 -1.71
N ARG A 89 -10.09 7.16 -2.45
CA ARG A 89 -9.84 5.79 -2.93
C ARG A 89 -8.42 5.41 -2.63
N PHE A 90 -8.28 4.29 -1.95
CA PHE A 90 -7.01 3.59 -1.80
C PHE A 90 -7.00 2.37 -2.69
N GLY A 91 -5.87 2.16 -3.35
CA GLY A 91 -5.57 0.93 -4.08
C GLY A 91 -4.17 0.48 -3.72
N ALA A 92 -3.90 -0.81 -3.91
CA ALA A 92 -2.56 -1.35 -3.77
C ALA A 92 -2.12 -1.98 -5.08
N MET A 93 -0.85 -1.79 -5.41
CA MET A 93 -0.19 -2.46 -6.53
C MET A 93 1.00 -3.22 -5.97
N ALA A 94 1.20 -4.43 -6.45
CA ALA A 94 2.31 -5.27 -6.05
C ALA A 94 3.09 -5.72 -7.30
N GLU A 95 4.40 -5.51 -7.29
CA GLU A 95 5.31 -5.86 -8.37
C GLU A 95 6.22 -7.00 -7.93
N ASN A 96 6.45 -7.94 -8.84
CA ASN A 96 7.41 -9.02 -8.64
C ASN A 96 8.69 -8.72 -9.43
N LEU A 97 9.83 -8.76 -8.74
CA LEU A 97 11.15 -8.56 -9.35
C LEU A 97 11.77 -9.86 -9.89
N PHE A 98 11.13 -11.00 -9.64
CA PHE A 98 11.57 -12.32 -10.06
C PHE A 98 10.60 -12.84 -11.12
N PRO A 99 10.79 -12.50 -12.41
CA PRO A 99 9.78 -12.73 -13.45
C PRO A 99 9.45 -14.21 -13.67
N ASP A 100 10.37 -15.11 -13.32
CA ASP A 100 10.20 -16.56 -13.48
C ASP A 100 9.41 -17.21 -12.32
N GLU A 101 9.16 -16.48 -11.25
CA GLU A 101 8.44 -17.00 -10.07
C GLU A 101 6.95 -16.65 -10.11
N THR A 102 6.12 -17.69 -10.02
CA THR A 102 4.67 -17.51 -9.89
C THR A 102 4.32 -17.36 -8.41
N TRP A 103 3.56 -16.32 -8.07
CA TRP A 103 3.23 -15.99 -6.69
C TRP A 103 1.79 -15.49 -6.57
N ARG A 104 1.32 -15.29 -5.33
CA ARG A 104 0.05 -14.63 -5.02
C ARG A 104 0.26 -13.58 -3.94
N ALA A 105 -0.52 -12.50 -4.04
CA ALA A 105 -0.65 -11.49 -3.01
C ALA A 105 -2.11 -11.36 -2.59
N TRP A 106 -2.33 -11.24 -1.28
CA TRP A 106 -3.57 -10.72 -0.73
C TRP A 106 -3.27 -9.43 -0.02
N ILE A 107 -4.01 -8.38 -0.36
CA ILE A 107 -3.90 -7.08 0.27
C ILE A 107 -5.28 -6.68 0.75
N SER A 108 -5.38 -6.32 2.02
CA SER A 108 -6.58 -5.75 2.62
C SER A 108 -6.22 -4.53 3.45
N PHE A 109 -7.15 -3.62 3.60
CA PHE A 109 -7.02 -2.45 4.46
C PHE A 109 -8.41 -2.01 4.93
N GLU A 110 -8.44 -1.39 6.10
CA GLU A 110 -9.62 -0.73 6.65
C GLU A 110 -9.46 0.78 6.45
N ILE A 111 -10.53 1.42 5.97
CA ILE A 111 -10.56 2.87 5.78
C ILE A 111 -11.46 3.46 6.85
N SER A 112 -10.93 4.41 7.63
CA SER A 112 -11.71 5.21 8.56
C SER A 112 -11.67 6.68 8.14
N GLU A 113 -12.85 7.28 8.03
CA GLU A 113 -13.04 8.71 7.76
C GLU A 113 -13.16 9.46 9.09
N GLY A 114 -12.49 10.61 9.21
CA GLY A 114 -12.48 11.46 10.41
C GLY A 114 -13.08 12.84 10.18
#